data_AF-A0A562PHY8-F1
#
_entry.id   AF-A0A562PHY8-F1
#
_cell.length_a   1.000
_cell.length_b   1.000
_cell.length_c   1.000
_cell.angle_alpha   90.00
_cell.angle_beta   90.00
_cell.angle_gamma   90.00
#
_symmetry.space_group_name_H-M   'P 1'
#
loop_
_entity.id
_entity.type
_entity.pdbx_description
1 polymer ?
#
loop_
_entity_poly.entity_id
_entity_poly.type
_entity_poly.pdbx_seq_one_letter_code
_entity_poly.pdbx_strand_id
1 'polypeptide(L)'
;MKKITLFILLLIFSVGFSQNAPITFETGEFGSTWSFATFENGSGAGYSKVANPFPGGINSSATVGKFVAGTSASGAQPYAGFETAHASGANGIGTFTLSTSNCIIKIMVYKTVISDVALKFAIANGGAQPEIKVPNTKINEWEELTFDFSGKIGLNETINIDQMIFFLDFNARTVETTSYFDNVTFSAKTAAPTPTEPMVAAPTPTKPASDVISLFSNAYTNVPITTWRTDWSAGSTLTDMQIAGNDTKKYTNLNYFGVDVTGTIDATAMTFIHIDIWTPDLTAFKIKLVDFGPNGVYQGGDDKEFEITRTPT
;
A
#
# COMPACT_ATOMS: atom_id res chain seq x y z
N MET A 1 44.35 -9.79 33.28
CA MET A 1 43.83 -9.60 31.90
C MET A 1 42.44 -10.19 31.81
N LYS A 2 41.40 -9.36 31.67
CA LYS A 2 40.01 -9.85 31.54
C LYS A 2 39.83 -10.43 30.14
N LYS A 3 39.38 -11.69 30.05
CA LYS A 3 39.03 -12.33 28.78
C LYS A 3 37.62 -11.89 28.40
N ILE A 4 37.48 -11.21 27.26
CA ILE A 4 36.19 -10.88 26.66
C ILE A 4 35.93 -11.93 25.59
N THR A 5 34.92 -12.76 25.80
CA THR A 5 34.43 -13.70 24.78
C THR A 5 33.41 -12.95 23.93
N LEU A 6 33.74 -12.72 22.66
CA LEU A 6 32.85 -12.12 21.69
C LEU A 6 31.89 -13.20 21.16
N PHE A 7 30.59 -13.06 21.42
CA PHE A 7 29.55 -13.91 20.87
C PHE A 7 28.99 -13.22 19.62
N ILE A 8 29.32 -13.72 18.43
CA ILE A 8 28.69 -13.29 17.18
C ILE A 8 27.44 -14.17 16.99
N LEU A 9 26.27 -13.58 17.26
CA LEU A 9 24.98 -14.18 16.93
C LEU A 9 24.68 -13.89 15.46
N LEU A 10 24.97 -14.85 14.58
CA LEU A 10 24.56 -14.80 13.18
C LEU A 10 23.06 -15.11 13.09
N LEU A 11 22.23 -14.06 13.06
CA LEU A 11 20.80 -14.17 12.76
C LEU A 11 20.63 -14.41 11.25
N ILE A 12 20.69 -15.69 10.84
CA ILE A 12 20.24 -16.12 9.51
C ILE A 12 18.71 -16.22 9.58
N PHE A 13 18.00 -15.18 9.14
CA PHE A 13 16.60 -15.33 8.76
C PHE A 13 16.55 -15.98 7.38
N SER A 14 16.48 -17.31 7.32
CA SER A 14 16.00 -17.99 6.13
C SER A 14 14.48 -17.98 6.16
N VAL A 15 13.87 -16.97 5.55
CA VAL A 15 12.51 -17.13 5.02
C VAL A 15 12.62 -18.07 3.84
N GLY A 16 12.56 -19.37 4.11
CA GLY A 16 12.63 -20.44 3.11
C GLY A 16 11.41 -20.38 2.21
N PHE A 17 11.49 -19.55 1.19
CA PHE A 17 10.59 -19.55 0.06
C PHE A 17 10.86 -20.81 -0.78
N SER A 18 9.81 -21.56 -1.15
CA SER A 18 9.94 -22.78 -1.96
C SER A 18 10.33 -22.46 -3.41
N GLN A 19 10.17 -21.21 -3.83
CA GLN A 19 10.61 -20.72 -5.13
C GLN A 19 12.10 -20.38 -5.15
N ASN A 20 12.74 -20.66 -6.28
CA ASN A 20 14.12 -20.30 -6.55
C ASN A 20 14.22 -18.80 -6.85
N ALA A 21 14.35 -17.99 -5.80
CA ALA A 21 14.42 -16.53 -5.87
C ALA A 21 15.46 -15.97 -4.86
N PRO A 22 16.01 -14.76 -5.07
CA PRO A 22 15.75 -13.84 -6.19
C PRO A 22 16.34 -14.35 -7.52
N ILE A 23 15.69 -14.02 -8.64
CA ILE A 23 16.24 -14.26 -9.98
C ILE A 23 17.12 -13.07 -10.33
N THR A 24 18.43 -13.28 -10.38
CA THR A 24 19.45 -12.22 -10.55
C THR A 24 20.38 -12.43 -11.74
N PHE A 25 20.33 -13.61 -12.37
CA PHE A 25 21.18 -13.98 -13.51
C PHE A 25 22.69 -14.06 -13.24
N GLU A 26 23.13 -13.73 -12.02
CA GLU A 26 24.52 -13.74 -11.59
C GLU A 26 25.09 -15.16 -11.49
N THR A 27 26.39 -15.31 -11.76
CA THR A 27 27.02 -16.64 -11.80
C THR A 27 26.84 -17.39 -10.48
N GLY A 28 26.16 -18.54 -10.53
CA GLY A 28 25.86 -19.37 -9.35
C GLY A 28 24.54 -19.05 -8.66
N GLU A 29 23.86 -17.96 -9.04
CA GLU A 29 22.57 -17.54 -8.51
C GLU A 29 21.41 -18.01 -9.40
N PHE A 30 20.17 -17.87 -8.91
CA PHE A 30 18.98 -18.26 -9.67
C PHE A 30 18.81 -17.42 -10.96
N GLY A 31 18.36 -18.08 -12.03
CA GLY A 31 18.28 -17.50 -13.37
C GLY A 31 19.57 -17.62 -14.19
N SER A 32 20.72 -17.87 -13.56
CA SER A 32 22.02 -17.86 -14.26
C SER A 32 22.18 -18.98 -15.29
N THR A 33 21.55 -20.14 -15.09
CA THR A 33 21.59 -21.27 -16.02
C THR A 33 20.23 -21.58 -16.65
N TRP A 34 19.22 -20.77 -16.34
CA TRP A 34 17.85 -21.05 -16.79
C TRP A 34 17.67 -20.77 -18.27
N SER A 35 16.86 -21.61 -18.90
CA SER A 35 16.39 -21.38 -20.27
C SER A 35 15.05 -20.70 -20.24
N PHE A 36 14.89 -19.68 -21.08
CA PHE A 36 13.60 -19.02 -21.30
C PHE A 36 13.20 -19.18 -22.76
N ALA A 37 11.95 -19.57 -22.99
CA ALA A 37 11.37 -19.66 -24.32
C ALA A 37 10.69 -18.34 -24.66
N THR A 38 10.95 -17.81 -25.86
CA THR A 38 10.20 -16.67 -26.40
C THR A 38 8.94 -17.19 -27.09
N PHE A 39 7.82 -16.49 -26.91
CA PHE A 39 6.57 -16.80 -27.59
C PHE A 39 5.96 -15.53 -28.22
N GLU A 40 5.15 -15.73 -29.25
CA GLU A 40 4.32 -14.69 -29.89
C GLU A 40 5.10 -13.46 -30.40
N ASN A 41 6.42 -13.59 -30.60
CA ASN A 41 7.30 -12.51 -31.05
C ASN A 41 7.57 -12.52 -32.56
N GLY A 42 6.89 -13.40 -33.31
CA GLY A 42 7.13 -13.60 -34.74
C GLY A 42 8.61 -13.88 -35.03
N SER A 43 9.21 -13.16 -35.98
CA SER A 43 10.65 -13.24 -36.28
C SER A 43 11.55 -12.30 -35.46
N GLY A 44 11.01 -11.62 -34.44
CA GLY A 44 11.79 -10.73 -33.56
C GLY A 44 12.76 -11.49 -32.66
N ALA A 45 13.86 -10.83 -32.26
CA ALA A 45 14.97 -11.48 -31.56
C ALA A 45 14.63 -12.09 -30.18
N GLY A 46 13.64 -11.56 -29.47
CA GLY A 46 13.11 -12.18 -28.25
C GLY A 46 14.01 -12.07 -27.03
N TYR A 47 13.93 -13.07 -26.15
CA TYR A 47 14.70 -13.12 -24.90
C TYR A 47 16.17 -13.49 -25.13
N SER A 48 17.06 -12.83 -24.39
CA SER A 48 18.45 -13.21 -24.23
C SER A 48 18.95 -12.79 -22.84
N LYS A 49 19.99 -13.47 -22.34
CA LYS A 49 20.72 -13.04 -21.15
C LYS A 49 22.00 -12.32 -21.59
N VAL A 50 22.26 -11.13 -21.05
CA VAL A 50 23.36 -10.26 -21.49
C VAL A 50 24.07 -9.61 -20.31
N ALA A 51 25.30 -9.11 -20.53
CA ALA A 51 25.94 -8.21 -19.58
C ALA A 51 25.06 -6.95 -19.41
N ASN A 52 24.90 -6.48 -18.16
CA ASN A 52 24.11 -5.30 -17.85
C ASN A 52 24.67 -4.08 -18.60
N PRO A 53 23.95 -3.50 -19.56
CA PRO A 53 24.42 -2.33 -20.30
C PRO A 53 24.29 -1.04 -19.49
N PHE A 54 23.52 -1.06 -18.39
CA PHE A 54 23.23 0.10 -17.55
C PHE A 54 23.49 -0.21 -16.06
N PRO A 55 24.72 -0.59 -15.67
CA PRO A 55 25.03 -0.83 -14.27
C PRO A 55 25.03 0.50 -13.49
N GLY A 56 24.19 0.60 -12.46
CA GLY A 56 24.10 1.78 -11.61
C GLY A 56 22.69 2.03 -11.04
N GLY A 57 22.56 3.06 -10.22
CA GLY A 57 21.29 3.37 -9.54
C GLY A 57 20.85 2.21 -8.64
N ILE A 58 19.59 1.77 -8.79
CA ILE A 58 19.05 0.66 -8.00
C ILE A 58 19.49 -0.74 -8.49
N ASN A 59 20.07 -0.85 -9.69
CA ASN A 59 20.54 -2.13 -10.22
C ASN A 59 22.03 -2.06 -10.62
N SER A 60 22.88 -2.66 -9.79
CA SER A 60 24.33 -2.74 -10.01
C SER A 60 24.79 -4.14 -10.45
N SER A 61 23.86 -5.01 -10.85
CA SER A 61 24.17 -6.35 -11.34
C SER A 61 25.07 -6.34 -12.57
N ALA A 62 25.83 -7.42 -12.75
CA ALA A 62 26.69 -7.59 -13.91
C ALA A 62 25.92 -8.20 -15.10
N THR A 63 24.87 -8.97 -14.84
CA THR A 63 24.08 -9.70 -15.84
C THR A 63 22.60 -9.41 -15.68
N VAL A 64 21.88 -9.27 -16.81
CA VAL A 64 20.43 -9.03 -16.81
C VAL A 64 19.74 -9.85 -17.89
N GLY A 65 18.43 -10.06 -17.73
CA GLY A 65 17.58 -10.52 -18.82
C GLY A 65 17.25 -9.37 -19.77
N LYS A 66 17.28 -9.63 -21.08
CA LYS A 66 16.94 -8.70 -22.16
C LYS A 66 15.82 -9.30 -22.99
N PHE A 67 14.83 -8.50 -23.35
CA PHE A 67 13.82 -8.86 -24.34
C PHE A 67 13.76 -7.81 -25.44
N VAL A 68 13.83 -8.27 -26.69
CA VAL A 68 13.57 -7.45 -27.88
C VAL A 68 12.20 -7.84 -28.44
N ALA A 69 11.22 -6.98 -28.21
CA ALA A 69 9.87 -7.17 -28.71
C ALA A 69 9.82 -6.75 -30.18
N GLY A 70 9.40 -7.67 -31.04
CA GLY A 70 9.24 -7.47 -32.47
C GLY A 70 8.07 -6.53 -32.80
N THR A 71 7.94 -6.21 -34.08
CA THR A 71 6.87 -5.35 -34.61
C THR A 71 5.71 -6.19 -35.13
N SER A 72 4.56 -5.56 -35.36
CA SER A 72 3.46 -6.22 -36.09
C SER A 72 3.89 -6.69 -37.49
N ALA A 73 4.86 -6.01 -38.13
CA ALA A 73 5.42 -6.43 -39.42
C ALA A 73 6.29 -7.68 -39.33
N SER A 74 6.95 -7.93 -38.18
CA SER A 74 7.65 -9.20 -37.91
C SER A 74 6.70 -10.32 -37.46
N GLY A 75 5.40 -10.05 -37.36
CA GLY A 75 4.39 -10.99 -36.85
C GLY A 75 4.30 -11.05 -35.33
N ALA A 76 4.92 -10.12 -34.60
CA ALA A 76 4.85 -10.08 -33.14
C ALA A 76 3.47 -9.62 -32.66
N GLN A 77 2.93 -10.31 -31.66
CA GLN A 77 1.68 -9.96 -31.00
C GLN A 77 1.91 -8.86 -29.96
N PRO A 78 0.85 -8.12 -29.56
CA PRO A 78 0.94 -7.15 -28.47
C PRO A 78 1.46 -7.76 -27.16
N TYR A 79 1.15 -9.04 -26.94
CA TYR A 79 1.52 -9.85 -25.79
C TYR A 79 2.73 -10.76 -26.07
N ALA A 80 3.62 -10.40 -27.00
CA ALA A 80 4.89 -11.10 -27.15
C ALA A 80 5.65 -11.12 -25.82
N GLY A 81 6.18 -12.28 -25.45
CA GLY A 81 6.77 -12.48 -24.14
C GLY A 81 7.75 -13.64 -24.10
N PHE A 82 8.13 -14.00 -22.89
CA PHE A 82 9.01 -15.13 -22.64
C PHE A 82 8.70 -15.77 -21.29
N GLU A 83 9.07 -17.04 -21.16
CA GLU A 83 8.70 -17.86 -20.01
C GLU A 83 9.84 -18.76 -19.58
N THR A 84 9.92 -19.06 -18.28
CA THR A 84 10.83 -20.10 -17.80
C THR A 84 10.39 -21.46 -18.35
N ALA A 85 11.30 -22.43 -18.45
CA ALA A 85 10.88 -23.82 -18.69
C ALA A 85 9.99 -24.33 -17.54
N HIS A 86 9.01 -25.20 -17.85
CA HIS A 86 8.39 -26.06 -16.85
C HIS A 86 9.45 -27.04 -16.34
N ALA A 87 9.94 -26.84 -15.13
CA ALA A 87 10.78 -27.82 -14.46
C ALA A 87 10.79 -27.55 -12.96
N SER A 88 10.26 -28.50 -12.19
CA SER A 88 10.55 -28.62 -10.77
C SER A 88 12.02 -29.02 -10.58
N GLY A 89 12.95 -28.06 -10.48
CA GLY A 89 14.38 -28.36 -10.26
C GLY A 89 15.36 -27.25 -10.63
N ALA A 90 16.66 -27.59 -10.63
CA ALA A 90 17.82 -26.66 -10.68
C ALA A 90 17.85 -25.65 -11.84
N ASN A 91 17.02 -25.82 -12.88
CA ASN A 91 16.98 -24.98 -14.08
C ASN A 91 15.63 -24.29 -14.32
N GLY A 92 14.79 -24.16 -13.29
CA GLY A 92 13.53 -23.42 -13.33
C GLY A 92 13.22 -22.77 -11.98
N ILE A 93 12.05 -22.16 -11.84
CA ILE A 93 11.67 -21.48 -10.59
C ILE A 93 11.42 -22.43 -9.40
N GLY A 94 11.56 -23.74 -9.63
CA GLY A 94 11.13 -24.74 -8.67
C GLY A 94 9.61 -24.85 -8.67
N THR A 95 9.06 -25.47 -7.64
CA THR A 95 7.61 -25.58 -7.47
C THR A 95 7.20 -24.88 -6.19
N PHE A 96 6.19 -24.03 -6.27
CA PHE A 96 5.70 -23.29 -5.11
C PHE A 96 4.19 -23.01 -5.20
N THR A 97 3.60 -22.65 -4.07
CA THR A 97 2.20 -22.21 -3.99
C THR A 97 2.18 -20.76 -3.51
N LEU A 98 1.32 -19.94 -4.11
CA LEU A 98 1.11 -18.57 -3.63
C LEU A 98 0.42 -18.59 -2.26
N SER A 99 0.94 -17.78 -1.36
CA SER A 99 0.49 -17.62 0.01
C SER A 99 0.73 -16.19 0.46
N THR A 100 0.27 -15.83 1.66
CA THR A 100 0.48 -14.49 2.22
C THR A 100 1.96 -14.14 2.42
N SER A 101 2.86 -15.12 2.46
CA SER A 101 4.29 -14.90 2.64
C SER A 101 5.04 -14.57 1.35
N ASN A 102 4.49 -14.87 0.17
CA ASN A 102 5.19 -14.72 -1.12
C ASN A 102 4.33 -14.10 -2.25
N CYS A 103 3.19 -13.52 -1.93
CA CYS A 103 2.24 -13.01 -2.93
C CYS A 103 2.53 -11.61 -3.46
N ILE A 104 3.59 -10.94 -3.00
CA ILE A 104 4.07 -9.69 -3.59
C ILE A 104 5.33 -10.00 -4.39
N ILE A 105 5.28 -9.76 -5.70
CA ILE A 105 6.41 -9.99 -6.59
C ILE A 105 6.92 -8.64 -7.07
N LYS A 106 8.23 -8.45 -7.01
CA LYS A 106 8.89 -7.25 -7.53
C LYS A 106 9.85 -7.60 -8.64
N ILE A 107 9.92 -6.75 -9.65
CA ILE A 107 10.80 -6.90 -10.81
C ILE A 107 11.46 -5.56 -11.06
N MET A 108 12.78 -5.51 -11.13
CA MET A 108 13.47 -4.34 -11.66
C MET A 108 13.41 -4.39 -13.18
N VAL A 109 13.02 -3.30 -13.83
CA VAL A 109 12.97 -3.15 -15.28
C VAL A 109 13.72 -1.91 -15.73
N TYR A 110 14.34 -1.99 -16.90
CA TYR A 110 14.87 -0.84 -17.64
C TYR A 110 14.22 -0.85 -19.01
N LYS A 111 13.46 0.20 -19.34
CA LYS A 111 12.63 0.24 -20.54
C LYS A 111 12.90 1.49 -21.37
N THR A 112 12.66 1.38 -22.67
CA THR A 112 12.80 2.49 -23.64
C THR A 112 11.47 3.17 -23.97
N VAL A 113 10.35 2.61 -23.48
CA VAL A 113 8.98 3.09 -23.69
C VAL A 113 8.15 2.90 -22.41
N ILE A 114 7.09 3.68 -22.25
CA ILE A 114 6.05 3.45 -21.24
C ILE A 114 5.07 2.42 -21.79
N SER A 115 4.90 1.31 -21.07
CA SER A 115 3.97 0.25 -21.42
C SER A 115 3.61 -0.56 -20.18
N ASP A 116 2.54 -1.34 -20.25
CA ASP A 116 2.33 -2.37 -19.24
C ASP A 116 3.46 -3.41 -19.31
N VAL A 117 4.04 -3.70 -18.14
CA VAL A 117 4.76 -4.94 -17.88
C VAL A 117 3.75 -5.90 -17.26
N ALA A 118 3.69 -7.13 -17.76
CA ALA A 118 2.79 -8.13 -17.22
C ALA A 118 3.54 -9.35 -16.70
N LEU A 119 3.00 -9.95 -15.64
CA LEU A 119 3.47 -11.19 -15.06
C LEU A 119 2.29 -12.13 -14.86
N LYS A 120 2.51 -13.41 -15.16
CA LYS A 120 1.62 -14.49 -14.76
C LYS A 120 2.40 -15.77 -14.47
N PHE A 121 1.75 -16.71 -13.80
CA PHE A 121 2.25 -18.05 -13.48
C PHE A 121 1.49 -19.13 -14.26
N ALA A 122 2.10 -20.30 -14.36
CA ALA A 122 1.40 -21.50 -14.80
C ALA A 122 1.78 -22.69 -13.91
N ILE A 123 0.92 -23.70 -13.92
CA ILE A 123 1.15 -25.00 -13.30
C ILE A 123 1.51 -26.03 -14.39
N ALA A 124 1.99 -27.20 -13.98
CA ALA A 124 2.55 -28.22 -14.87
C ALA A 124 1.63 -28.69 -16.03
N ASN A 125 0.31 -28.53 -15.92
CA ASN A 125 -0.64 -28.90 -16.99
C ASN A 125 -0.94 -27.76 -17.98
N GLY A 126 -0.24 -26.62 -17.87
CA GLY A 126 -0.43 -25.42 -18.68
C GLY A 126 -1.55 -24.49 -18.20
N GLY A 127 -2.27 -24.84 -17.14
CA GLY A 127 -3.25 -23.95 -16.51
C GLY A 127 -2.58 -22.69 -15.97
N ALA A 128 -3.13 -21.52 -16.30
CA ALA A 128 -2.58 -20.23 -15.91
C ALA A 128 -3.70 -19.23 -15.56
N GLN A 129 -3.51 -18.45 -14.49
CA GLN A 129 -4.34 -17.29 -14.20
C GLN A 129 -4.08 -16.14 -15.20
N PRO A 130 -5.05 -15.22 -15.41
CA PRO A 130 -4.81 -13.99 -16.17
C PRO A 130 -3.63 -13.19 -15.62
N GLU A 131 -2.93 -12.49 -16.51
CA GLU A 131 -1.78 -11.66 -16.14
C GLU A 131 -2.16 -10.46 -15.28
N ILE A 132 -1.25 -10.10 -14.36
CA ILE A 132 -1.28 -8.81 -13.66
C ILE A 132 -0.41 -7.85 -14.46
N LYS A 133 -0.98 -6.70 -14.82
CA LYS A 133 -0.30 -5.64 -15.56
C LYS A 133 0.03 -4.48 -14.64
N VAL A 134 1.26 -4.00 -14.74
CA VAL A 134 1.76 -2.83 -14.02
C VAL A 134 2.50 -1.96 -15.03
N PRO A 135 2.05 -0.72 -15.29
CA PRO A 135 2.77 0.17 -16.18
C PRO A 135 4.06 0.63 -15.50
N ASN A 136 5.16 0.65 -16.25
CA ASN A 136 6.34 1.39 -15.83
C ASN A 136 6.06 2.90 -15.92
N THR A 137 6.67 3.68 -15.04
CA THR A 137 6.57 5.15 -15.05
C THR A 137 7.82 5.84 -15.58
N LYS A 138 8.91 5.08 -15.73
CA LYS A 138 10.22 5.57 -16.11
C LYS A 138 10.72 4.96 -17.40
N ILE A 139 11.51 5.72 -18.16
CA ILE A 139 12.23 5.23 -19.33
C ILE A 139 13.71 5.60 -19.22
N ASN A 140 14.58 4.78 -19.77
CA ASN A 140 16.04 4.95 -19.77
C ASN A 140 16.65 5.07 -18.36
N GLU A 141 15.99 4.46 -17.37
CA GLU A 141 16.49 4.28 -16.02
C GLU A 141 15.86 3.01 -15.41
N TRP A 142 16.50 2.46 -14.38
CA TRP A 142 15.95 1.31 -13.65
C TRP A 142 14.78 1.73 -12.76
N GLU A 143 13.72 0.92 -12.79
CA GLU A 143 12.52 1.05 -11.96
C GLU A 143 12.16 -0.31 -11.35
N GLU A 144 11.75 -0.34 -10.08
CA GLU A 144 11.20 -1.54 -9.46
C GLU A 144 9.66 -1.51 -9.53
N LEU A 145 9.08 -2.46 -10.25
CA LEU A 145 7.63 -2.65 -10.35
C LEU A 145 7.15 -3.66 -9.33
N THR A 146 5.96 -3.44 -8.75
CA THR A 146 5.34 -4.33 -7.76
C THR A 146 4.05 -4.94 -8.30
N PHE A 147 3.98 -6.27 -8.30
CA PHE A 147 2.85 -7.08 -8.73
C PHE A 147 2.18 -7.73 -7.51
N ASP A 148 0.93 -7.36 -7.22
CA ASP A 148 0.17 -7.90 -6.08
C ASP A 148 -0.68 -9.12 -6.47
N PHE A 149 -0.16 -10.31 -6.18
CA PHE A 149 -0.85 -11.59 -6.40
C PHE A 149 -1.71 -12.03 -5.21
N SER A 150 -1.89 -11.22 -4.17
CA SER A 150 -2.67 -11.64 -2.99
C SER A 150 -4.11 -12.01 -3.31
N GLY A 151 -4.74 -11.34 -4.29
CA GLY A 151 -6.07 -11.70 -4.79
C GLY A 151 -6.12 -12.98 -5.63
N LYS A 152 -4.97 -13.65 -5.84
CA LYS A 152 -4.86 -14.91 -6.59
C LYS A 152 -4.58 -16.12 -5.69
N ILE A 153 -4.36 -15.92 -4.39
CA ILE A 153 -4.09 -17.01 -3.45
C ILE A 153 -5.27 -18.00 -3.44
N GLY A 154 -4.95 -19.30 -3.57
CA GLY A 154 -5.92 -20.38 -3.50
C GLY A 154 -6.64 -20.72 -4.81
N LEU A 155 -6.34 -20.02 -5.91
CA LEU A 155 -6.78 -20.43 -7.24
C LEU A 155 -6.04 -21.70 -7.67
N ASN A 156 -6.70 -22.55 -8.47
CA ASN A 156 -6.10 -23.81 -8.94
C ASN A 156 -4.76 -23.59 -9.64
N GLU A 157 -4.67 -22.54 -10.46
CA GLU A 157 -3.48 -22.16 -11.25
C GLU A 157 -2.38 -21.50 -10.41
N THR A 158 -2.60 -21.33 -9.10
CA THR A 158 -1.63 -20.73 -8.18
C THR A 158 -1.13 -21.68 -7.08
N ILE A 159 -1.49 -22.96 -7.20
CA ILE A 159 -1.04 -24.05 -6.37
C ILE A 159 -0.09 -24.90 -7.20
N ASN A 160 1.10 -25.22 -6.68
CA ASN A 160 2.14 -25.95 -7.43
C ASN A 160 2.53 -25.27 -8.75
N ILE A 161 2.68 -23.96 -8.73
CA ILE A 161 3.26 -23.15 -9.80
C ILE A 161 4.65 -23.70 -10.12
N ASP A 162 4.95 -23.89 -11.40
CA ASP A 162 6.27 -24.32 -11.88
C ASP A 162 6.80 -23.51 -13.08
N GLN A 163 6.09 -22.43 -13.46
CA GLN A 163 6.48 -21.55 -14.55
C GLN A 163 6.15 -20.08 -14.26
N MET A 164 7.06 -19.18 -14.62
CA MET A 164 6.81 -17.74 -14.73
C MET A 164 6.76 -17.30 -16.19
N ILE A 165 5.81 -16.44 -16.52
CA ILE A 165 5.57 -15.93 -17.86
C ILE A 165 5.59 -14.40 -17.80
N PHE A 166 6.53 -13.80 -18.54
CA PHE A 166 6.83 -12.38 -18.50
C PHE A 166 6.46 -11.70 -19.83
N PHE A 167 5.94 -10.48 -19.70
CA PHE A 167 5.64 -9.59 -20.82
C PHE A 167 6.25 -8.24 -20.48
N LEU A 168 7.41 -7.91 -21.04
CA LEU A 168 8.08 -6.65 -20.69
C LEU A 168 7.49 -5.45 -21.41
N ASP A 169 6.68 -5.66 -22.43
CA ASP A 169 5.94 -4.64 -23.13
C ASP A 169 4.64 -5.30 -23.60
N PHE A 170 3.48 -4.74 -23.26
CA PHE A 170 2.16 -5.29 -23.61
C PHE A 170 1.42 -4.36 -24.57
N ASN A 171 2.01 -4.07 -25.73
CA ASN A 171 1.48 -3.14 -26.73
C ASN A 171 1.70 -3.65 -28.16
N ALA A 172 0.83 -3.28 -29.09
CA ALA A 172 1.15 -3.37 -30.51
C ALA A 172 2.32 -2.43 -30.84
N ARG A 173 3.24 -2.87 -31.70
CA ARG A 173 4.49 -2.15 -32.00
C ARG A 173 4.70 -1.96 -33.49
N THR A 174 5.08 -0.74 -33.85
CA THR A 174 5.56 -0.40 -35.20
C THR A 174 7.09 -0.31 -35.27
N VAL A 175 7.75 -0.22 -34.11
CA VAL A 175 9.21 -0.21 -33.95
C VAL A 175 9.56 -1.20 -32.85
N GLU A 176 10.67 -1.92 -33.01
CA GLU A 176 11.14 -2.84 -31.98
C GLU A 176 11.44 -2.09 -30.68
N THR A 177 11.09 -2.69 -29.56
CA THR A 177 11.41 -2.15 -28.24
C THR A 177 12.35 -3.11 -27.53
N THR A 178 13.37 -2.54 -26.90
CA THR A 178 14.27 -3.30 -26.03
C THR A 178 13.95 -2.96 -24.58
N SER A 179 13.75 -4.00 -23.78
CA SER A 179 13.56 -3.89 -22.33
C SER A 179 14.50 -4.87 -21.62
N TYR A 180 14.94 -4.51 -20.43
CA TYR A 180 15.74 -5.35 -19.55
C TYR A 180 14.98 -5.58 -18.27
N PHE A 181 15.22 -6.72 -17.63
CA PHE A 181 14.69 -7.01 -16.30
C PHE A 181 15.70 -7.78 -15.46
N ASP A 182 15.54 -7.66 -14.15
CA ASP A 182 16.41 -8.27 -13.16
C ASP A 182 15.77 -8.29 -11.78
N ASN A 183 16.43 -8.94 -10.82
CA ASN A 183 16.11 -8.95 -9.40
C ASN A 183 14.64 -9.29 -9.11
N VAL A 184 14.15 -10.39 -9.70
CA VAL A 184 12.78 -10.86 -9.45
C VAL A 184 12.71 -11.41 -8.03
N THR A 185 11.98 -10.74 -7.16
CA THR A 185 11.88 -11.07 -5.72
C THR A 185 10.45 -11.36 -5.32
N PHE A 186 10.30 -12.09 -4.22
CA PHE A 186 9.01 -12.44 -3.63
C PHE A 186 9.00 -12.02 -2.17
N SER A 187 7.90 -11.45 -1.71
CA SER A 187 7.75 -11.06 -0.32
C SER A 187 6.32 -11.25 0.17
N ALA A 188 6.17 -11.18 1.49
CA ALA A 188 4.86 -11.20 2.11
C ALA A 188 4.07 -9.96 1.71
N LYS A 189 2.74 -10.10 1.59
CA LYS A 189 1.88 -8.93 1.69
C LYS A 189 1.86 -8.51 3.14
N THR A 190 2.64 -7.48 3.48
CA THR A 190 2.47 -6.81 4.75
C THR A 190 1.11 -6.13 4.73
N ALA A 191 0.30 -6.35 5.78
CA ALA A 191 -0.88 -5.54 5.97
C ALA A 191 -0.42 -4.08 6.02
N ALA A 192 -1.09 -3.19 5.29
CA ALA A 192 -0.89 -1.77 5.51
C ALA A 192 -1.12 -1.52 7.01
N PRO A 193 -0.20 -0.83 7.71
CA PRO A 193 -0.43 -0.54 9.11
C PRO A 193 -1.74 0.23 9.21
N THR A 194 -2.68 -0.25 10.03
CA THR A 194 -3.86 0.54 10.40
C THR A 194 -3.33 1.86 10.96
N PRO A 195 -3.67 3.02 10.38
CA PRO A 195 -3.16 4.28 10.88
C PRO A 195 -3.53 4.41 12.35
N THR A 196 -2.54 4.58 13.21
CA THR A 196 -2.75 4.79 14.66
C THR A 196 -2.97 6.26 14.99
N GLU A 197 -2.74 7.15 14.01
CA GLU A 197 -2.97 8.60 14.09
C GLU A 197 -3.48 9.12 12.73
N PRO A 198 -4.18 10.29 12.69
CA PRO A 198 -4.64 10.88 11.44
C PRO A 198 -3.44 11.40 10.63
N MET A 199 -3.38 11.05 9.35
CA MET A 199 -2.33 11.53 8.44
C MET A 199 -2.71 12.81 7.69
N VAL A 200 -3.98 13.19 7.73
CA VAL A 200 -4.53 14.37 7.05
C VAL A 200 -5.30 15.20 8.07
N ALA A 201 -5.17 16.52 7.98
CA ALA A 201 -5.94 17.44 8.82
C ALA A 201 -7.45 17.31 8.54
N ALA A 202 -8.27 17.72 9.52
CA ALA A 202 -9.68 17.94 9.28
C ALA A 202 -9.87 18.95 8.12
N PRO A 203 -10.88 18.74 7.25
CA PRO A 203 -11.17 19.67 6.16
C PRO A 203 -11.47 21.07 6.70
N THR A 204 -11.13 22.11 5.94
CA THR A 204 -11.52 23.48 6.30
C THR A 204 -13.03 23.65 6.09
N PRO A 205 -13.80 24.05 7.11
CA PRO A 205 -15.24 24.30 6.95
C PRO A 205 -15.52 25.39 5.90
N THR A 206 -16.62 25.25 5.15
CA THR A 206 -16.96 26.14 4.02
C THR A 206 -18.23 26.97 4.22
N LYS A 207 -18.89 26.85 5.38
CA LYS A 207 -20.11 27.60 5.70
C LYS A 207 -19.78 29.09 5.93
N PRO A 208 -20.69 30.03 5.59
CA PRO A 208 -20.51 31.43 5.96
C PRO A 208 -20.37 31.57 7.48
N ALA A 209 -19.45 32.41 7.94
CA ALA A 209 -19.21 32.61 9.38
C ALA A 209 -20.46 33.14 10.13
N SER A 210 -21.39 33.81 9.44
CA SER A 210 -22.68 34.23 10.00
C SER A 210 -23.61 33.07 10.38
N ASP A 211 -23.39 31.90 9.78
CA ASP A 211 -24.24 30.72 9.92
C ASP A 211 -23.61 29.68 10.86
N VAL A 212 -22.54 30.05 11.57
CA VAL A 212 -21.72 29.13 12.37
C VAL A 212 -21.47 29.72 13.76
N ILE A 213 -21.86 28.99 14.79
CA ILE A 213 -21.33 29.17 16.15
C ILE A 213 -20.14 28.21 16.28
N SER A 214 -18.92 28.74 16.22
CA SER A 214 -17.72 27.91 16.27
C SER A 214 -17.30 27.66 17.71
N LEU A 215 -17.21 26.39 18.10
CA LEU A 215 -16.63 25.99 19.39
C LEU A 215 -15.11 25.84 19.27
N PHE A 216 -14.63 25.16 18.22
CA PHE A 216 -13.21 24.92 17.95
C PHE A 216 -12.94 24.81 16.45
N SER A 217 -12.29 25.82 15.89
CA SER A 217 -11.81 25.83 14.51
C SER A 217 -10.75 26.91 14.31
N ASN A 218 -9.80 26.65 13.42
CA ASN A 218 -8.85 27.66 12.93
C ASN A 218 -9.49 28.59 11.88
N ALA A 219 -10.63 28.20 11.30
CA ALA A 219 -11.29 28.93 10.21
C ALA A 219 -12.26 30.03 10.69
N TYR A 220 -12.68 30.00 11.95
CA TYR A 220 -13.68 30.92 12.51
C TYR A 220 -13.22 31.51 13.84
N THR A 221 -13.93 32.56 14.29
CA THR A 221 -13.79 33.03 15.67
C THR A 221 -14.55 32.10 16.61
N ASN A 222 -13.82 31.48 17.53
CA ASN A 222 -14.41 30.55 18.50
C ASN A 222 -15.11 31.31 19.64
N VAL A 223 -16.25 30.81 20.08
CA VAL A 223 -16.88 31.28 21.32
C VAL A 223 -16.04 30.83 22.54
N PRO A 224 -16.10 31.54 23.68
CA PRO A 224 -15.32 31.16 24.84
C PRO A 224 -15.77 29.81 25.44
N ILE A 225 -14.81 28.92 25.68
CA ILE A 225 -15.00 27.60 26.28
C ILE A 225 -14.27 27.57 27.60
N THR A 226 -14.95 27.15 28.67
CA THR A 226 -14.40 27.06 30.02
C THR A 226 -13.43 25.89 30.11
N THR A 227 -13.83 24.72 29.62
CA THR A 227 -12.93 23.57 29.51
C THR A 227 -13.38 22.60 28.42
N TRP A 228 -12.41 22.01 27.73
CA TRP A 228 -12.60 20.93 26.76
C TRP A 228 -12.61 19.53 27.38
N ARG A 229 -12.39 19.47 28.70
CA ARG A 229 -12.44 18.24 29.48
C ARG A 229 -12.75 18.61 30.93
N THR A 230 -13.98 18.35 31.36
CA THR A 230 -14.41 18.56 32.75
C THR A 230 -13.77 17.57 33.71
N ASP A 231 -13.74 17.90 35.00
CA ASP A 231 -13.18 17.02 36.04
C ASP A 231 -13.98 15.73 36.24
N TRP A 232 -15.27 15.74 35.91
CA TRP A 232 -16.15 14.56 35.93
C TRP A 232 -15.97 13.66 34.70
N SER A 233 -15.12 14.02 33.74
CA SER A 233 -14.78 13.18 32.59
C SER A 233 -14.00 11.93 33.02
N ALA A 234 -14.39 10.74 32.53
CA ALA A 234 -13.69 9.48 32.84
C ALA A 234 -12.97 8.93 31.61
N GLY A 235 -11.72 8.46 31.82
CA GLY A 235 -10.88 7.89 30.76
C GLY A 235 -10.82 8.82 29.55
N SER A 236 -10.06 9.91 29.58
CA SER A 236 -10.11 10.88 28.47
C SER A 236 -8.98 11.88 28.59
N THR A 237 -7.74 11.42 28.56
CA THR A 237 -6.60 12.35 28.68
C THR A 237 -6.58 13.25 27.46
N LEU A 238 -6.78 14.55 27.67
CA LEU A 238 -6.78 15.55 26.62
C LEU A 238 -5.36 16.10 26.41
N THR A 239 -4.95 16.15 25.16
CA THR A 239 -3.75 16.84 24.69
C THR A 239 -4.07 17.69 23.47
N ASP A 240 -3.45 18.86 23.38
CA ASP A 240 -3.49 19.69 22.18
C ASP A 240 -2.37 19.28 21.23
N MET A 241 -2.68 19.19 19.95
CA MET A 241 -1.70 18.93 18.89
C MET A 241 -2.08 19.67 17.62
N GLN A 242 -1.19 19.62 16.63
CA GLN A 242 -1.47 20.10 15.28
C GLN A 242 -1.31 18.96 14.28
N ILE A 243 -2.21 18.90 13.30
CA ILE A 243 -2.12 17.99 12.16
C ILE A 243 -2.06 18.86 10.91
N ALA A 244 -0.93 18.81 10.20
CA ALA A 244 -0.66 19.68 9.05
C ALA A 244 -1.01 21.18 9.29
N GLY A 245 -0.74 21.69 10.50
CA GLY A 245 -1.01 23.07 10.91
C GLY A 245 -2.45 23.37 11.35
N ASN A 246 -3.35 22.39 11.35
CA ASN A 246 -4.70 22.50 11.90
C ASN A 246 -4.70 22.10 13.38
N ASP A 247 -5.20 22.96 14.27
CA ASP A 247 -5.28 22.67 15.70
C ASP A 247 -6.25 21.53 15.95
N THR A 248 -5.88 20.57 16.80
CA THR A 248 -6.64 19.33 17.02
C THR A 248 -6.61 18.93 18.49
N LYS A 249 -7.78 18.60 19.04
CA LYS A 249 -7.94 17.99 20.37
C LYS A 249 -7.74 16.47 20.26
N LYS A 250 -6.73 15.92 20.93
CA LYS A 250 -6.52 14.46 21.02
C LYS A 250 -6.91 13.96 22.40
N TYR A 251 -7.90 13.06 22.42
CA TYR A 251 -8.29 12.33 23.63
C TYR A 251 -7.74 10.91 23.58
N THR A 252 -7.06 10.47 24.63
CA THR A 252 -6.60 9.08 24.79
C THR A 252 -7.30 8.39 25.96
N ASN A 253 -7.39 7.05 25.87
CA ASN A 253 -8.14 6.20 26.81
C ASN A 253 -9.62 6.57 26.92
N LEU A 254 -10.23 7.04 25.82
CA LEU A 254 -11.56 7.66 25.77
C LEU A 254 -12.69 6.70 26.24
N ASN A 255 -13.33 7.04 27.35
CA ASN A 255 -14.63 6.54 27.79
C ASN A 255 -15.69 7.64 27.60
N TYR A 256 -15.54 8.79 28.28
CA TYR A 256 -16.30 10.00 27.96
C TYR A 256 -15.60 11.29 28.43
N PHE A 257 -15.99 12.42 27.85
CA PHE A 257 -15.60 13.74 28.34
C PHE A 257 -16.74 14.75 28.24
N GLY A 258 -16.73 15.70 29.16
CA GLY A 258 -17.56 16.90 29.11
C GLY A 258 -16.81 18.09 28.55
N VAL A 259 -17.56 18.98 27.89
CA VAL A 259 -17.09 20.31 27.49
C VAL A 259 -18.00 21.33 28.16
N ASP A 260 -17.42 22.20 28.98
CA ASP A 260 -18.16 23.30 29.60
C ASP A 260 -17.90 24.58 28.82
N VAL A 261 -18.98 25.25 28.43
CA VAL A 261 -18.95 26.55 27.76
C VAL A 261 -18.88 27.67 28.79
N THR A 262 -18.38 28.84 28.40
CA THR A 262 -18.43 30.02 29.27
C THR A 262 -19.76 30.73 29.06
N GLY A 263 -20.64 30.72 30.06
CA GLY A 263 -21.98 31.28 29.96
C GLY A 263 -22.94 30.36 29.21
N THR A 264 -23.87 30.92 28.43
CA THR A 264 -24.82 30.16 27.62
C THR A 264 -24.59 30.40 26.13
N ILE A 265 -24.85 29.37 25.32
CA ILE A 265 -24.84 29.46 23.85
C ILE A 265 -26.29 29.44 23.37
N ASP A 266 -26.73 30.53 22.73
CA ASP A 266 -28.02 30.55 22.03
C ASP A 266 -27.86 29.94 20.64
N ALA A 267 -28.23 28.66 20.53
CA ALA A 267 -28.22 27.91 19.28
C ALA A 267 -29.61 27.82 18.64
N THR A 268 -30.56 28.67 19.00
CA THR A 268 -31.97 28.57 18.56
C THR A 268 -32.13 28.61 17.03
N ALA A 269 -31.25 29.35 16.33
CA ALA A 269 -31.25 29.42 14.86
C ALA A 269 -30.50 28.27 14.18
N MET A 270 -29.80 27.43 14.95
CA MET A 270 -28.95 26.36 14.43
C MET A 270 -29.72 25.06 14.32
N THR A 271 -29.50 24.33 13.22
CA THR A 271 -30.19 23.06 12.93
C THR A 271 -29.26 21.87 12.83
N PHE A 272 -27.93 22.10 12.87
CA PHE A 272 -26.91 21.07 12.74
C PHE A 272 -25.77 21.30 13.73
N ILE A 273 -25.16 20.20 14.16
CA ILE A 273 -23.83 20.17 14.77
C ILE A 273 -22.87 19.49 13.79
N HIS A 274 -21.70 20.08 13.59
CA HIS A 274 -20.66 19.54 12.72
C HIS A 274 -19.39 19.30 13.53
N ILE A 275 -18.86 18.08 13.47
CA ILE A 275 -17.64 17.67 14.17
C ILE A 275 -16.87 16.74 13.23
N ASP A 276 -15.62 17.09 12.93
CA ASP A 276 -14.68 16.21 12.29
C ASP A 276 -13.97 15.36 13.35
N ILE A 277 -14.02 14.05 13.18
CA ILE A 277 -13.45 13.09 14.14
C ILE A 277 -12.65 12.08 13.36
N TRP A 278 -11.47 11.77 13.88
CA TRP A 278 -10.67 10.65 13.43
C TRP A 278 -10.41 9.72 14.62
N THR A 279 -10.47 8.42 14.38
CA THR A 279 -10.26 7.39 15.41
C THR A 279 -9.74 6.11 14.75
N PRO A 280 -8.78 5.41 15.38
CA PRO A 280 -8.32 4.13 14.88
C PRO A 280 -9.25 2.97 15.30
N ASP A 281 -10.09 3.16 16.31
CA ASP A 281 -10.67 2.05 17.08
C ASP A 281 -12.08 2.27 17.66
N LEU A 282 -12.64 3.48 17.61
CA LEU A 282 -14.02 3.70 18.08
C LEU A 282 -15.03 3.08 17.11
N THR A 283 -15.87 2.20 17.64
CA THR A 283 -17.00 1.60 16.91
C THR A 283 -18.28 2.43 17.01
N ALA A 284 -18.35 3.34 17.98
CA ALA A 284 -19.42 4.29 18.17
C ALA A 284 -18.91 5.57 18.84
N PHE A 285 -19.42 6.71 18.40
CA PHE A 285 -19.21 8.02 19.01
C PHE A 285 -20.56 8.64 19.37
N LYS A 286 -20.68 9.11 20.61
CA LYS A 286 -21.92 9.69 21.14
C LYS A 286 -21.74 11.17 21.41
N ILE A 287 -22.73 11.96 21.02
CA ILE A 287 -22.79 13.38 21.29
C ILE A 287 -24.05 13.63 22.08
N LYS A 288 -23.90 14.20 23.28
CA LYS A 288 -25.01 14.61 24.14
C LYS A 288 -24.99 16.12 24.32
N LEU A 289 -26.09 16.78 24.00
CA LEU A 289 -26.33 18.18 24.32
C LEU A 289 -27.21 18.26 25.56
N VAL A 290 -26.86 19.14 26.48
CA VAL A 290 -27.57 19.35 27.74
C VAL A 290 -27.88 20.84 27.87
N ASP A 291 -29.16 21.14 28.02
CA ASP A 291 -29.70 22.47 28.32
C ASP A 291 -30.18 22.44 29.78
N PHE A 292 -29.57 23.24 30.66
CA PHE A 292 -29.95 23.32 32.08
C PHE A 292 -31.22 24.13 32.32
N GLY A 293 -31.92 24.55 31.26
CA GLY A 293 -33.17 25.27 31.36
C GLY A 293 -33.03 26.69 31.91
N PRO A 294 -34.16 27.42 32.07
CA PRO A 294 -34.16 28.80 32.56
C PRO A 294 -33.51 29.02 33.93
N ASN A 295 -33.46 28.00 34.81
CA ASN A 295 -32.83 28.15 36.12
C ASN A 295 -31.29 28.09 36.08
N GLY A 296 -30.69 27.56 35.01
CA GLY A 296 -29.25 27.41 34.84
C GLY A 296 -28.58 26.41 35.80
N VAL A 297 -29.35 25.48 36.37
CA VAL A 297 -28.89 24.50 37.36
C VAL A 297 -29.05 23.09 36.81
N TYR A 298 -27.94 22.36 36.72
CA TYR A 298 -27.98 20.95 36.33
C TYR A 298 -28.81 20.10 37.30
N GLN A 299 -29.70 19.29 36.75
CA GLN A 299 -30.73 18.53 37.46
C GLN A 299 -31.65 19.41 38.34
N GLY A 300 -31.90 20.64 37.88
CA GLY A 300 -32.79 21.60 38.53
C GLY A 300 -34.28 21.31 38.31
N GLY A 301 -34.61 20.37 37.41
CA GLY A 301 -35.96 19.88 37.13
C GLY A 301 -36.58 20.43 35.85
N ASP A 302 -35.86 21.29 35.13
CA ASP A 302 -36.22 21.88 33.83
C ASP A 302 -35.19 21.57 32.72
N ASP A 303 -34.20 20.72 33.02
CA ASP A 303 -33.18 20.27 32.08
C ASP A 303 -33.78 19.55 30.85
N LYS A 304 -33.19 19.79 29.69
CA LYS A 304 -33.44 19.02 28.46
C LYS A 304 -32.15 18.42 27.95
N GLU A 305 -32.21 17.16 27.57
CA GLU A 305 -31.06 16.42 27.09
C GLU A 305 -31.38 15.72 25.77
N PHE A 306 -30.41 15.68 24.86
CA PHE A 306 -30.53 14.94 23.61
C PHE A 306 -29.20 14.28 23.25
N GLU A 307 -29.24 12.98 22.93
CA GLU A 307 -28.06 12.20 22.54
C GLU A 307 -28.22 11.63 21.13
N ILE A 308 -27.15 11.72 20.33
CA ILE A 308 -27.02 11.05 19.04
C ILE A 308 -25.83 10.09 19.09
N THR A 309 -26.00 8.89 18.54
CA THR A 309 -24.90 7.94 18.29
C THR A 309 -24.55 7.93 16.80
N ARG A 310 -23.26 7.97 16.48
CA ARG A 310 -22.69 7.83 15.14
C ARG A 310 -21.65 6.73 15.12
N THR A 311 -21.51 6.05 13.99
CA THR A 311 -20.37 5.18 13.71
C THR A 311 -19.36 6.00 12.91
N PRO A 312 -18.14 6.23 13.44
CA PRO A 312 -17.08 6.87 12.66
C PRO A 312 -16.79 6.06 11.39
N THR A 313 -16.62 6.74 10.27
CA THR A 313 -16.36 6.15 8.93
C THR A 313 -14.99 6.52 8.43
#